data_AF-A0A1I1QCL7-F1
#
_entry.id   AF-A0A1I1QCL7-F1
#
_cell.length_a   1.000
_cell.length_b   1.000
_cell.length_c   1.000
_cell.angle_alpha   90.00
_cell.angle_beta   90.00
_cell.angle_gamma   90.00
#
_symmetry.space_group_name_H-M   'P 1'
#
loop_
_entity.id
_entity.type
_entity.pdbx_description
1 polymer ?
#
loop_
_entity_poly.entity_id
_entity_poly.type
_entity_poly.pdbx_seq_one_letter_code
_entity_poly.pdbx_strand_id
1 'polypeptide(L)' 'MLGLVVVGAIVGLAGRQMHPAGRVVSLPAALVLGVLGALGAFYGGRAAHLFTDGQLSGWTAAIVGAALLVGVWGVARPRR' A
#
# COMPACT_ATOMS: atom_id res chain seq x y z
N MET A 1 11.09 3.60 -10.75
CA MET A 1 9.80 3.76 -10.04
C MET A 1 8.71 2.77 -10.46
N LEU A 2 8.78 2.14 -11.63
CA LEU A 2 7.80 1.10 -12.03
C LEU A 2 7.66 -0.04 -10.98
N GLY A 3 8.77 -0.49 -10.39
CA GLY A 3 8.73 -1.53 -9.35
C GLY A 3 7.93 -1.13 -8.11
N LEU A 4 7.91 0.15 -7.72
CA LEU A 4 7.12 0.67 -6.60
C LEU A 4 5.62 0.58 -6.87
N VAL A 5 5.21 0.89 -8.10
CA VAL A 5 3.82 0.77 -8.57
C VAL A 5 3.40 -0.69 -8.63
N VAL A 6 4.25 -1.56 -9.18
CA VAL A 6 3.97 -3.00 -9.25
C VAL A 6 3.86 -3.62 -7.86
N VAL A 7 4.80 -3.31 -6.95
CA VAL A 7 4.75 -3.78 -5.56
C VAL A 7 3.51 -3.24 -4.85
N GLY A 8 3.22 -1.95 -4.97
CA GLY A 8 2.01 -1.35 -4.38
C GLY A 8 0.72 -2.02 -4.88
N ALA A 9 0.63 -2.30 -6.18
CA ALA A 9 -0.50 -3.02 -6.77
C ALA A 9 -0.64 -4.45 -6.22
N ILE A 10 0.45 -5.22 -6.18
CA ILE A 10 0.46 -6.60 -5.67
C ILE A 10 0.09 -6.63 -4.18
N VAL A 11 0.72 -5.76 -3.38
CA VAL A 11 0.46 -5.67 -1.94
C VAL A 11 -0.95 -5.19 -1.67
N GLY A 12 -1.47 -4.25 -2.46
CA GLY A 12 -2.85 -3.80 -2.33
C GLY A 12 -3.86 -4.91 -2.61
N LEU A 13 -3.61 -5.75 -3.61
CA LEU A 13 -4.42 -6.95 -3.85
C LEU A 13 -4.31 -7.98 -2.72
N ALA A 14 -3.10 -8.20 -2.19
CA ALA A 14 -2.88 -9.09 -1.04
C ALA A 14 -3.62 -8.59 0.20
N GLY A 15 -3.52 -7.29 0.52
CA GLY A 15 -4.22 -6.67 1.64
C GLY A 15 -5.74 -6.78 1.52
N ARG A 16 -6.29 -6.69 0.31
CA ARG A 16 -7.71 -6.98 0.05
C ARG A 16 -8.09 -8.43 0.32
N GLN A 17 -7.24 -9.40 -0.04
CA GLN A 17 -7.54 -10.82 0.19
C GLN A 17 -7.40 -11.23 1.65
N MET A 18 -6.41 -10.67 2.35
CA MET A 18 -6.12 -10.95 3.75
C MET A 18 -7.02 -10.16 4.72
N HIS A 19 -7.87 -9.27 4.22
CA HIS A 19 -8.69 -8.42 5.07
C HIS A 19 -9.68 -9.27 5.92
N PRO A 20 -9.72 -9.11 7.25
CA PRO A 20 -10.49 -9.98 8.15
C PRO A 20 -12.00 -9.92 7.92
N ALA A 21 -12.51 -8.79 7.42
CA ALA A 21 -13.92 -8.61 7.06
C ALA A 21 -14.28 -9.14 5.66
N GLY A 22 -13.38 -9.87 4.99
CA GLY A 22 -13.58 -10.37 3.62
C GLY A 22 -13.28 -9.33 2.54
N ARG A 23 -13.86 -9.49 1.33
CA ARG A 23 -13.58 -8.65 0.14
C ARG A 23 -14.28 -7.29 0.18
N VAL A 24 -14.02 -6.50 1.21
CA VAL A 24 -14.64 -5.19 1.45
C VAL A 24 -14.16 -4.09 0.48
N VAL A 25 -12.95 -4.24 -0.08
CA VAL A 25 -12.42 -3.31 -1.09
C VAL A 25 -12.61 -3.90 -2.49
N SER A 26 -13.02 -3.09 -3.48
CA SER A 26 -13.10 -3.56 -4.88
C SER A 26 -11.70 -3.76 -5.44
N LEU A 27 -11.56 -4.68 -6.40
CA LEU A 27 -10.28 -4.96 -7.07
C LEU A 27 -9.61 -3.68 -7.62
N PRO A 28 -10.28 -2.82 -8.41
CA PRO A 28 -9.65 -1.58 -8.88
C PRO A 28 -9.33 -0.60 -7.75
N ALA A 29 -10.14 -0.51 -6.69
CA ALA A 29 -9.83 0.35 -5.55
C ALA A 29 -8.59 -0.15 -4.79
N ALA A 30 -8.45 -1.46 -4.61
CA ALA A 30 -7.30 -2.06 -3.94
C ALA A 30 -5.99 -1.81 -4.72
N LEU A 31 -6.04 -1.87 -6.05
CA LEU A 31 -4.90 -1.53 -6.91
C LEU A 31 -4.49 -0.06 -6.75
N VAL A 32 -5.45 0.86 -6.88
CA VAL A 32 -5.18 2.30 -6.77
C VAL A 32 -4.68 2.66 -5.37
N LEU A 33 -5.37 2.19 -4.33
CA LEU A 33 -4.97 2.42 -2.93
C LEU A 33 -3.62 1.78 -2.62
N GLY A 34 -3.33 0.58 -3.11
CA GLY A 34 -2.04 -0.06 -2.93
C GLY A 34 -0.90 0.76 -3.54
N VAL A 35 -1.08 1.26 -4.75
CA VAL A 35 -0.09 2.15 -5.41
C VAL A 35 0.07 3.46 -4.66
N LEU A 36 -1.04 4.12 -4.30
CA LEU A 36 -1.00 5.38 -3.56
C LEU A 36 -0.35 5.23 -2.18
N GLY A 37 -0.62 4.12 -1.48
CA GLY A 37 -0.03 3.82 -0.17
C GLY A 37 1.47 3.54 -0.27
N ALA A 38 1.89 2.79 -1.30
CA ALA A 38 3.30 2.53 -1.56
C ALA A 38 4.08 3.81 -1.86
N LEU A 39 3.56 4.65 -2.76
CA LEU A 39 4.19 5.91 -3.12
C LEU A 39 4.19 6.88 -1.94
N GLY A 40 3.06 7.02 -1.24
CA GLY A 40 2.92 7.90 -0.08
C GLY A 40 3.92 7.55 1.03
N ALA A 41 4.07 6.26 1.36
CA ALA A 41 5.02 5.84 2.38
C ALA A 41 6.47 5.94 1.92
N PHE A 42 6.77 5.66 0.65
CA PHE A 42 8.12 5.81 0.12
C PHE A 42 8.58 7.27 0.13
N TYR A 43 7.77 8.17 -0.44
CA TYR A 43 8.12 9.59 -0.48
C TYR A 43 8.01 10.24 0.90
N GLY A 44 7.03 9.85 1.72
CA GLY A 44 6.89 10.34 3.09
C GLY A 44 8.06 9.91 3.98
N GLY A 45 8.46 8.64 3.91
CA GLY A 45 9.60 8.13 4.67
C GLY A 45 10.93 8.74 4.23
N ARG A 46 11.09 8.99 2.92
CA ARG A 46 12.21 9.76 2.38
C ARG A 46 12.22 11.20 2.88
N ALA A 47 11.08 11.89 2.83
CA ALA A 47 10.95 13.27 3.30
C ALA A 47 11.22 13.40 4.80
N ALA A 48 10.87 12.37 5.58
CA ALA A 48 11.18 12.26 6.99
C ALA A 48 12.63 11.83 7.29
N HIS A 49 13.50 11.73 6.26
CA HIS A 49 14.90 11.31 6.38
C HIS A 49 15.09 9.93 7.02
N LEU A 50 14.09 9.05 6.96
CA LEU A 50 14.17 7.70 7.52
C LEU A 50 15.07 6.78 6.67
N PHE A 51 15.21 7.07 5.38
CA PHE A 51 16.06 6.31 4.46
C PHE A 51 16.42 7.13 3.22
N THR A 52 17.47 6.69 2.53
CA THR A 52 17.96 7.28 1.28
C THR A 52 17.47 6.49 0.07
N ASP A 53 17.38 7.13 -1.10
CA ASP A 53 17.04 6.47 -2.36
C ASP A 53 17.99 5.29 -2.63
N GLY A 54 17.41 4.16 -3.04
CA GLY A 54 18.15 2.94 -3.35
C GLY A 54 18.39 2.00 -2.17
N GLN A 55 18.03 2.39 -0.94
CA GLN A 55 18.03 1.47 0.19
C GLN A 55 16.86 0.47 0.15
N LEU A 56 17.10 -0.74 0.62
CA LEU A 56 16.07 -1.78 0.79
C LEU A 56 14.92 -1.31 1.70
N SER A 57 15.23 -0.47 2.69
CA SER A 57 14.27 0.10 3.66
C SER A 57 13.12 0.85 2.99
N GLY A 58 13.38 1.54 1.87
CA GLY A 58 12.32 2.21 1.10
C GLY A 58 11.29 1.23 0.53
N TRP A 59 11.71 0.04 0.12
CA TRP A 59 10.79 -1.00 -0.35
C TRP A 59 9.91 -1.53 0.78
N THR A 60 10.48 -1.70 1.97
CA THR A 60 9.71 -2.09 3.16
C THR A 60 8.67 -1.02 3.50
N ALA A 61 9.07 0.25 3.50
CA ALA A 61 8.14 1.37 3.74
C ALA A 61 6.98 1.37 2.74
N ALA A 62 7.27 1.12 1.47
CA ALA A 62 6.25 1.02 0.42
C ALA A 62 5.26 -0.14 0.64
N ILE A 63 5.78 -1.33 0.97
CA ILE A 63 4.95 -2.52 1.27
C ILE A 63 4.04 -2.23 2.47
N VAL A 64 4.62 -1.70 3.56
CA VAL A 64 3.87 -1.37 4.77
C VAL A 64 2.83 -0.29 4.49
N GLY A 65 3.20 0.77 3.76
CA GLY A 65 2.29 1.84 3.37
C GLY A 65 1.09 1.37 2.54
N ALA A 66 1.34 0.52 1.54
CA ALA A 66 0.29 -0.07 0.72
C ALA A 66 -0.67 -0.95 1.54
N ALA A 67 -0.12 -1.82 2.39
CA ALA A 67 -0.90 -2.71 3.24
C ALA A 67 -1.76 -1.93 4.24
N LEU A 68 -1.17 -0.93 4.91
CA LEU A 68 -1.88 -0.08 5.86
C LEU A 68 -2.98 0.73 5.19
N LEU A 69 -2.71 1.37 4.04
CA LEU A 69 -3.71 2.20 3.38
C LEU A 69 -4.91 1.38 2.90
N VAL A 70 -4.68 0.19 2.32
CA VAL A 70 -5.77 -0.71 1.91
C VAL A 70 -6.50 -1.29 3.11
N GLY A 71 -5.79 -1.67 4.17
CA GLY A 71 -6.38 -2.19 5.41
C GLY A 71 -7.28 -1.18 6.09
N VAL A 72 -6.77 0.04 6.33
CA VAL A 72 -7.53 1.13 6.95
C VAL A 72 -8.71 1.52 6.08
N TRP A 73 -8.55 1.58 4.75
CA TRP A 73 -9.66 1.88 3.86
C TRP A 73 -10.75 0.79 3.89
N GLY A 74 -10.36 -0.48 3.95
CA GLY A 74 -11.29 -1.61 4.08
C GLY A 74 -12.10 -1.57 5.38
N VAL A 75 -11.48 -1.13 6.48
CA VAL A 75 -12.14 -0.93 7.78
C VAL A 75 -13.02 0.32 7.77
N ALA A 76 -12.54 1.45 7.27
CA ALA A 76 -13.26 2.73 7.29
C ALA A 76 -14.45 2.75 6.32
N ARG A 77 -14.35 2.06 5.19
CA ARG A 77 -15.41 1.99 4.18
C ARG A 77 -15.68 0.56 3.74
N PRO A 78 -16.23 -0.29 4.63
CA PRO A 78 -16.56 -1.65 4.27
C PRO A 78 -17.64 -1.64 3.20
N ARG A 79 -17.41 -2.30 2.05
CA ARG A 79 -18.51 -2.66 1.16
C ARG A 79 -19.41 -3.65 1.91
N ARG A 80 -20.66 -3.26 2.14
CA ARG A 80 -21.75 -4.15 2.54
C ARG A 80 -22.19 -5.00 1.36
#